data_AF-A0A9D5AHX2-F1
#
_entry.id   AF-A0A9D5AHX2-F1
#
_cell.length_a   1.000
_cell.length_b   1.000
_cell.length_c   1.000
_cell.angle_alpha   90.00
_cell.angle_beta   90.00
_cell.angle_gamma   90.00
#
_symmetry.space_group_name_H-M   'P 1'
#
loop_
_entity.id
_entity.type
_entity.pdbx_description
1 polymer ?
#
loop_
_entity_poly.entity_id
_entity_poly.type
_entity_poly.pdbx_seq_one_letter_code
_entity_poly.pdbx_strand_id
1 'polypeptide(L)'
;MDPEMALVDISSFSMHLNKFIGWTVHPRVKEEVEKTCFKYFMRFPTDKVKIPKQMIADLLRFYDYEKEYFVFGDTKVDLGLEDISGIEPEDPIETIVNHLSVNSGEANDLPLPSNKGKKSHDISLTRLKVKFESIVVTEENVKSHVKAYLLFLLGNVIFSTSSFDGVSVIYLRFLEVLDIDNYAWGAAVLATLKVSMNKVRKGNKTLTGFAYLLMVFAFERFKCLRKIFDFTIPSQFPLMLGWANLTNENLRKRSIMPNMATCYDKLREMTDEEVDLFPYKRDGLEAELLDQFQYQSWMVYAKVYIICFGNIAKHSVHICWKQLGLESEHVKKRIADFREIKLKERGPEKDKNWKNFNKFYTHCNTRWAERNMFLIKKDLFVNEPIMNYAQEGDVDETETEEPIQENTSSISTSTPRCNFLSPTPQDASTSTPECSF
;
A
#
# COMPACT_ATOMS: atom_id res chain seq x y z
N MET A 1 16.63 29.05 13.28
CA MET A 1 16.58 27.60 12.99
C MET A 1 15.36 27.38 12.13
N ASP A 2 15.58 26.95 10.89
CA ASP A 2 14.49 26.68 9.96
C ASP A 2 13.67 25.47 10.47
N PRO A 3 12.37 25.60 10.74
CA PRO A 3 11.53 24.49 11.22
C PRO A 3 11.50 23.28 10.27
N GLU A 4 11.89 23.42 9.01
CA GLU A 4 12.00 22.31 8.05
C GLU A 4 13.17 21.34 8.32
N MET A 5 14.21 21.79 9.04
CA MET A 5 15.40 20.99 9.39
C MET A 5 15.33 20.32 10.78
N ALA A 6 14.12 20.06 11.29
CA ALA A 6 13.97 19.31 12.54
C ALA A 6 14.64 17.92 12.43
N LEU A 7 15.39 17.53 13.47
CA LEU A 7 16.00 16.21 13.59
C LEU A 7 14.94 15.12 13.41
N VAL A 8 15.11 14.27 12.41
CA VAL A 8 14.30 13.06 12.26
C VAL A 8 14.93 11.95 13.11
N ASP A 9 14.31 11.65 14.24
CA ASP A 9 14.69 10.54 15.13
C ASP A 9 13.82 9.32 14.83
N ILE A 10 14.38 8.38 14.07
CA ILE A 10 13.80 7.04 13.98
C ILE A 10 14.41 6.22 15.11
N SER A 11 13.60 5.74 16.05
CA SER A 11 14.02 4.81 17.11
C SER A 11 13.92 3.35 16.67
N SER A 12 13.01 3.02 15.75
CA SER A 12 12.81 1.64 15.26
C SER A 12 12.19 1.57 13.86
N PHE A 13 12.40 0.42 13.21
CA PHE A 13 11.63 -0.02 12.04
C PHE A 13 10.69 -1.12 12.51
N SER A 14 9.40 -1.08 12.15
CA SER A 14 8.49 -2.20 12.46
C SER A 14 8.72 -3.40 11.56
N MET A 15 9.47 -3.24 10.47
CA MET A 15 9.84 -4.34 9.60
C MET A 15 10.77 -5.32 10.32
N HIS A 16 10.38 -6.58 10.31
CA HIS A 16 11.13 -7.71 10.84
C HIS A 16 11.43 -8.74 9.75
N LEU A 17 12.20 -8.33 8.73
CA LEU A 17 12.60 -9.21 7.63
C LEU A 17 13.31 -10.49 8.11
N ASN A 18 14.13 -10.38 9.16
CA ASN A 18 14.80 -11.53 9.77
C ASN A 18 13.82 -12.50 10.46
N LYS A 19 12.71 -12.00 11.03
CA LYS A 19 11.66 -12.85 11.62
C LYS A 19 10.92 -13.61 10.53
N PHE A 20 10.69 -12.97 9.37
CA PHE A 20 10.14 -13.58 8.17
C PHE A 20 11.05 -14.70 7.63
N ILE A 21 12.33 -14.41 7.36
CA ILE A 21 13.31 -15.36 6.83
C ILE A 21 13.48 -16.59 7.75
N GLY A 22 13.30 -16.42 9.05
CA GLY A 22 13.41 -17.52 10.02
C GLY A 22 12.22 -18.50 10.05
N TRP A 23 11.21 -18.37 9.19
CA TRP A 23 10.17 -19.39 9.04
C TRP A 23 10.62 -20.44 8.02
N THR A 24 10.83 -21.67 8.48
CA THR A 24 11.18 -22.80 7.61
C THR A 24 9.96 -23.26 6.82
N VAL A 25 9.93 -22.96 5.52
CA VAL A 25 8.77 -23.21 4.66
C VAL A 25 8.80 -24.63 4.10
N HIS A 26 7.67 -25.34 4.22
CA HIS A 26 7.51 -26.66 3.63
C HIS A 26 7.59 -26.58 2.08
N PRO A 27 8.23 -27.53 1.38
CA PRO A 27 8.42 -27.47 -0.08
C PRO A 27 7.13 -27.23 -0.88
N ARG A 28 6.03 -27.90 -0.51
CA ARG A 28 4.71 -27.69 -1.16
C ARG A 28 4.18 -26.27 -1.00
N VAL A 29 4.38 -25.65 0.15
CA VAL A 29 3.96 -24.26 0.41
C VAL A 29 4.84 -23.30 -0.39
N LYS A 30 6.15 -23.58 -0.46
CA LYS A 30 7.10 -22.81 -1.26
C LYS A 30 6.70 -22.82 -2.74
N GLU A 31 6.38 -23.99 -3.30
CA GLU A 31 5.96 -24.13 -4.70
C GLU A 31 4.72 -23.27 -5.01
N GLU A 32 3.72 -23.28 -4.13
CA GLU A 32 2.51 -22.47 -4.30
C GLU A 32 2.80 -20.97 -4.19
N VAL A 33 3.68 -20.54 -3.27
CA VAL A 33 4.08 -19.13 -3.15
C VAL A 33 4.85 -18.67 -4.39
N GLU A 34 5.66 -19.54 -4.99
CA GLU A 34 6.43 -19.24 -6.21
C GLU A 34 5.54 -18.99 -7.44
N LYS A 35 4.26 -19.41 -7.40
CA LYS A 35 3.26 -19.13 -8.43
C LYS A 35 2.65 -17.72 -8.31
N THR A 36 2.87 -17.01 -7.19
CA THR A 36 2.29 -15.68 -6.92
C THR A 36 3.26 -14.54 -7.19
N CYS A 37 2.76 -13.29 -7.14
CA CYS A 37 3.57 -12.07 -7.19
C CYS A 37 4.58 -11.96 -6.03
N PHE A 38 4.42 -12.74 -4.95
CA PHE A 38 5.34 -12.78 -3.82
C PHE A 38 6.53 -13.75 -4.00
N LYS A 39 6.63 -14.44 -5.14
CA LYS A 39 7.69 -15.44 -5.43
C LYS A 39 9.11 -14.97 -5.13
N TYR A 40 9.40 -13.68 -5.35
CA TYR A 40 10.74 -13.14 -5.13
C TYR A 40 11.13 -13.06 -3.65
N PHE A 41 10.17 -13.01 -2.72
CA PHE A 41 10.46 -13.09 -1.28
C PHE A 41 11.05 -14.44 -0.88
N MET A 42 10.78 -15.51 -1.64
CA MET A 42 11.40 -16.83 -1.43
C MET A 42 12.88 -16.88 -1.80
N ARG A 43 13.37 -15.86 -2.52
CA ARG A 43 14.75 -15.75 -3.01
C ARG A 43 15.58 -14.73 -2.21
N PHE A 44 15.01 -14.13 -1.16
CA PHE A 44 15.77 -13.25 -0.28
C PHE A 44 16.90 -14.04 0.39
N PRO A 45 18.06 -13.40 0.62
CA PRO A 45 19.15 -14.02 1.36
C PRO A 45 18.64 -14.56 2.71
N THR A 46 19.03 -15.77 3.07
CA THR A 46 18.66 -16.40 4.35
C THR A 46 19.35 -15.76 5.57
N ASP A 47 20.24 -14.81 5.32
CA ASP A 47 21.04 -14.09 6.32
C ASP A 47 20.47 -12.70 6.64
N LYS A 48 21.07 -12.03 7.65
CA LYS A 48 20.60 -10.74 8.15
C LYS A 48 20.78 -9.60 7.13
N VAL A 49 19.76 -9.36 6.31
CA VAL A 49 19.62 -8.12 5.54
C VAL A 49 19.56 -6.93 6.51
N LYS A 50 20.48 -5.98 6.37
CA LYS A 50 20.55 -4.78 7.21
C LYS A 50 20.08 -3.57 6.43
N ILE A 51 19.23 -2.77 7.07
CA ILE A 51 18.80 -1.47 6.55
C ILE A 51 19.57 -0.38 7.33
N PRO A 52 20.37 0.48 6.67
CA PRO A 52 21.12 1.54 7.33
C PRO A 52 20.21 2.63 7.93
N LYS A 53 19.83 2.45 9.20
CA LYS A 53 18.81 3.25 9.88
C LYS A 53 19.09 4.77 9.88
N GLN A 54 20.33 5.18 10.15
CA GLN A 54 20.68 6.60 10.18
C GLN A 54 20.63 7.23 8.79
N MET A 55 21.03 6.51 7.73
CA MET A 55 20.92 7.00 6.35
C MET A 55 19.46 7.25 5.98
N ILE A 56 18.55 6.35 6.37
CA ILE A 56 17.10 6.54 6.17
C ILE A 56 16.59 7.75 6.95
N ALA A 57 17.01 7.92 8.21
CA ALA A 57 16.62 9.07 9.02
C ALA A 57 17.11 10.39 8.40
N ASP A 58 18.35 10.43 7.90
CA ASP A 58 18.93 11.61 7.25
C ASP A 58 18.24 11.90 5.91
N LEU A 59 17.94 10.87 5.12
CA LEU A 59 17.19 10.98 3.87
C LEU A 59 15.81 11.59 4.09
N LEU A 60 15.09 11.14 5.12
CA LEU A 60 13.75 11.66 5.42
C LEU A 60 13.76 13.14 5.81
N ARG A 61 14.88 13.74 6.23
CA ARG A 61 14.93 15.18 6.51
C ARG A 61 14.64 16.03 5.26
N PHE A 62 14.89 15.48 4.08
CA PHE A 62 14.65 16.10 2.78
C PHE A 62 13.27 15.76 2.21
N TYR A 63 12.45 14.99 2.94
CA TYR A 63 11.09 14.64 2.54
C TYR A 63 10.09 15.68 3.03
N ASP A 64 9.40 16.31 2.07
CA ASP A 64 8.28 17.21 2.30
C ASP A 64 7.01 16.37 2.50
N TYR A 65 6.53 16.27 3.73
CA TYR A 65 5.38 15.43 4.07
C TYR A 65 4.03 16.02 3.65
N GLU A 66 3.96 17.29 3.28
CA GLU A 66 2.71 17.93 2.81
C GLU A 66 2.52 17.69 1.32
N LYS A 67 3.62 17.77 0.57
CA LYS A 67 3.62 17.51 -0.88
C LYS A 67 3.98 16.08 -1.26
N GLU A 68 4.56 15.32 -0.34
CA GLU A 68 4.91 13.90 -0.44
C GLU A 68 5.95 13.58 -1.52
N TYR A 69 7.05 14.33 -1.53
CA TYR A 69 8.24 14.08 -2.36
C TYR A 69 9.51 14.57 -1.63
N PHE A 70 10.67 14.19 -2.15
CA PHE A 70 11.97 14.66 -1.68
C PHE A 70 12.44 15.91 -2.43
N VAL A 71 13.15 16.79 -1.73
CA VAL A 71 13.75 18.01 -2.28
C VAL A 71 15.26 18.03 -2.00
N PHE A 72 16.06 18.06 -3.05
CA PHE A 72 17.52 18.21 -2.99
C PHE A 72 17.93 19.36 -3.92
N GLY A 73 18.30 20.50 -3.34
CA GLY A 73 18.48 21.73 -4.11
C GLY A 73 17.20 22.09 -4.88
N ASP A 74 17.30 22.22 -6.20
CA ASP A 74 16.15 22.48 -7.09
C ASP A 74 15.50 21.19 -7.63
N THR A 75 16.10 20.03 -7.35
CA THR A 75 15.62 18.73 -7.81
C THR A 75 14.56 18.16 -6.87
N LYS A 76 13.43 17.76 -7.47
CA LYS A 76 12.30 17.12 -6.80
C LYS A 76 12.17 15.69 -7.29
N VAL A 77 12.13 14.74 -6.36
CA VAL A 77 12.05 13.31 -6.67
C VAL A 77 10.98 12.68 -5.81
N ASP A 78 10.06 11.94 -6.41
CA ASP A 78 9.06 11.15 -5.71
C ASP A 78 9.54 9.71 -5.57
N LEU A 79 9.26 9.10 -4.41
CA LEU A 79 9.19 7.64 -4.31
C LEU A 79 7.84 7.26 -4.92
N GLY A 80 7.86 6.91 -6.20
CA GLY A 80 6.68 6.74 -7.06
C GLY A 80 6.45 5.29 -7.49
N LEU A 81 5.41 5.07 -8.30
CA LEU A 81 5.07 3.73 -8.83
C LEU A 81 6.19 3.11 -9.69
N GLU A 82 7.07 3.92 -10.29
CA GLU A 82 8.25 3.43 -11.01
C GLU A 82 9.25 2.71 -10.10
N ASP A 83 9.30 3.04 -8.80
CA ASP A 83 10.23 2.44 -7.84
C ASP A 83 9.73 1.08 -7.30
N ILE A 84 8.51 0.68 -7.66
CA ILE A 84 7.88 -0.58 -7.23
C ILE A 84 7.45 -1.44 -8.43
N SER A 85 7.55 -0.91 -9.66
CA SER A 85 7.06 -1.57 -10.88
C SER A 85 7.47 -3.04 -10.91
N GLY A 86 6.46 -3.92 -10.77
CA GLY A 86 6.69 -5.27 -10.26
C GLY A 86 5.46 -6.06 -9.82
N ILE A 87 4.33 -5.40 -9.54
CA ILE A 87 3.09 -6.05 -9.07
C ILE A 87 1.88 -5.24 -9.55
N GLU A 88 0.77 -5.92 -9.95
CA GLU A 88 -0.64 -5.48 -10.22
C GLU A 88 -1.06 -5.25 -11.69
N PRO A 89 -2.34 -5.40 -12.18
CA PRO A 89 -3.64 -5.84 -11.59
C PRO A 89 -4.48 -6.89 -12.43
N GLU A 90 -5.67 -7.39 -12.01
CA GLU A 90 -7.10 -6.93 -12.31
C GLU A 90 -8.25 -7.39 -11.33
N ASP A 91 -9.50 -6.90 -11.46
CA ASP A 91 -10.66 -6.66 -10.49
C ASP A 91 -11.31 -7.81 -9.61
N PRO A 92 -11.92 -7.53 -8.40
CA PRO A 92 -12.30 -8.56 -7.40
C PRO A 92 -13.72 -8.46 -6.75
N ILE A 93 -14.76 -9.15 -7.26
CA ILE A 93 -16.09 -9.10 -6.59
C ILE A 93 -16.76 -10.43 -6.20
N GLU A 94 -16.35 -11.62 -6.65
CA GLU A 94 -17.18 -12.83 -6.37
C GLU A 94 -16.66 -13.83 -5.32
N THR A 95 -15.67 -13.46 -4.50
CA THR A 95 -14.99 -14.41 -3.58
C THR A 95 -15.20 -14.07 -2.10
N ILE A 96 -16.44 -13.80 -1.69
CA ILE A 96 -16.78 -13.52 -0.27
C ILE A 96 -17.24 -14.78 0.48
N VAL A 97 -17.70 -15.82 -0.21
CA VAL A 97 -18.55 -16.83 0.46
C VAL A 97 -17.80 -18.07 0.98
N ASN A 98 -16.62 -18.40 0.43
CA ASN A 98 -16.10 -19.79 0.56
C ASN A 98 -14.82 -20.00 1.39
N HIS A 99 -14.23 -18.99 2.03
CA HIS A 99 -12.75 -18.92 2.01
C HIS A 99 -11.87 -19.36 3.16
N LEU A 100 -12.38 -19.79 4.31
CA LEU A 100 -11.46 -20.19 5.39
C LEU A 100 -11.58 -21.62 5.88
N SER A 101 -12.66 -22.36 5.57
CA SER A 101 -12.81 -23.79 5.90
C SER A 101 -12.16 -24.21 7.22
N VAL A 102 -12.27 -23.38 8.27
CA VAL A 102 -11.80 -23.66 9.64
C VAL A 102 -13.01 -23.76 10.55
N ASN A 103 -12.94 -24.65 11.54
CA ASN A 103 -13.96 -24.74 12.58
C ASN A 103 -13.90 -23.48 13.50
N SER A 104 -15.03 -23.17 14.14
CA SER A 104 -15.22 -21.95 14.94
C SER A 104 -14.36 -21.87 16.20
N GLY A 105 -13.83 -23.00 16.70
CA GLY A 105 -12.97 -23.06 17.90
C GLY A 105 -11.56 -22.55 17.61
N GLU A 106 -10.97 -23.00 16.50
CA GLU A 106 -9.61 -22.67 16.09
C GLU A 106 -9.39 -21.21 15.66
N ALA A 107 -10.48 -20.52 15.31
CA ALA A 107 -10.46 -19.11 14.93
C ALA A 107 -10.30 -18.16 16.14
N ASN A 108 -10.58 -18.62 17.36
CA ASN A 108 -10.60 -17.76 18.55
C ASN A 108 -9.21 -17.53 19.18
N ASP A 109 -8.21 -18.37 18.90
CA ASP A 109 -6.88 -18.29 19.53
C ASP A 109 -5.86 -17.42 18.76
N LEU A 110 -6.14 -17.17 17.47
CA LEU A 110 -5.28 -16.43 16.55
C LEU A 110 -5.25 -14.90 16.74
N PRO A 111 -6.36 -14.22 17.13
CA PRO A 111 -6.36 -12.77 17.31
C PRO A 111 -5.44 -12.31 18.46
N LEU A 112 -4.90 -11.10 18.33
CA LEU A 112 -4.20 -10.43 19.44
C LEU A 112 -5.14 -10.20 20.64
N PRO A 113 -4.63 -10.21 21.89
CA PRO A 113 -5.40 -9.80 23.06
C PRO A 113 -5.87 -8.34 22.91
N SER A 114 -7.11 -8.06 23.34
CA SER A 114 -7.69 -6.72 23.29
C SER A 114 -8.02 -6.23 24.69
N ASN A 115 -7.58 -5.01 25.01
CA ASN A 115 -7.66 -4.46 26.37
C ASN A 115 -9.06 -3.97 26.79
N LYS A 116 -10.13 -4.24 26.03
CA LYS A 116 -11.47 -3.68 26.30
C LYS A 116 -12.64 -4.60 25.95
N GLY A 117 -12.48 -5.93 26.01
CA GLY A 117 -13.57 -6.88 25.72
C GLY A 117 -14.09 -6.91 24.27
N LYS A 118 -13.48 -6.14 23.36
CA LYS A 118 -13.75 -6.18 21.91
C LYS A 118 -12.79 -7.16 21.23
N LYS A 119 -13.22 -7.94 20.24
CA LYS A 119 -12.32 -8.83 19.47
C LYS A 119 -11.24 -7.98 18.76
N SER A 120 -9.99 -8.45 18.74
CA SER A 120 -8.95 -7.82 17.91
C SER A 120 -9.19 -8.15 16.43
N HIS A 121 -9.05 -7.15 15.57
CA HIS A 121 -9.06 -7.31 14.11
C HIS A 121 -7.68 -7.61 13.53
N ASP A 122 -6.69 -7.79 14.41
CA ASP A 122 -5.32 -8.12 14.05
C ASP A 122 -4.98 -9.53 14.58
N ILE A 123 -4.42 -10.37 13.71
CA ILE A 123 -3.89 -11.70 14.00
C ILE A 123 -2.48 -11.56 14.60
N SER A 124 -2.17 -12.32 15.64
CA SER A 124 -0.81 -12.43 16.16
C SER A 124 0.05 -13.25 15.21
N LEU A 125 1.10 -12.62 14.67
CA LEU A 125 2.07 -13.24 13.78
C LEU A 125 2.86 -14.35 14.48
N THR A 126 3.17 -14.17 15.77
CA THR A 126 3.85 -15.20 16.57
C THR A 126 2.96 -16.44 16.75
N ARG A 127 1.68 -16.26 17.12
CA ARG A 127 0.75 -17.39 17.27
C ARG A 127 0.47 -18.07 15.94
N LEU A 128 0.32 -17.28 14.86
CA LEU A 128 0.13 -17.79 13.51
C LEU A 128 1.28 -18.71 13.10
N LYS A 129 2.53 -18.27 13.28
CA LYS A 129 3.72 -19.08 12.98
C LYS A 129 3.75 -20.38 13.78
N VAL A 130 3.62 -20.30 15.11
CA VAL A 130 3.66 -21.48 15.99
C VAL A 130 2.59 -22.50 15.61
N LYS A 131 1.36 -22.05 15.28
CA LYS A 131 0.28 -22.94 14.85
C LYS A 131 0.59 -23.63 13.52
N PHE A 132 1.02 -22.89 12.51
CA PHE A 132 1.23 -23.46 11.17
C PHE A 132 2.56 -24.20 11.02
N GLU A 133 3.52 -24.04 11.95
CA GLU A 133 4.70 -24.91 12.05
C GLU A 133 4.41 -26.26 12.72
N SER A 134 3.34 -26.37 13.54
CA SER A 134 2.98 -27.61 14.22
C SER A 134 2.02 -28.50 13.42
N ILE A 135 1.37 -27.95 12.38
CA ILE A 135 0.44 -28.69 11.50
C ILE A 135 1.23 -29.34 10.37
N VAL A 136 0.98 -30.64 10.14
CA VAL A 136 1.55 -31.36 8.99
C VAL A 136 0.91 -30.86 7.70
N VAL A 137 1.73 -30.52 6.71
CA VAL A 137 1.26 -30.06 5.40
C VAL A 137 0.72 -31.23 4.58
N THR A 138 -0.55 -31.15 4.20
CA THR A 138 -1.26 -32.11 3.33
C THR A 138 -1.78 -31.37 2.09
N GLU A 139 -2.29 -32.11 1.09
CA GLU A 139 -2.89 -31.50 -0.10
C GLU A 139 -4.15 -30.70 0.24
N GLU A 140 -4.91 -31.16 1.25
CA GLU A 140 -6.15 -30.51 1.69
C GLU A 140 -5.89 -29.16 2.39
N ASN A 141 -4.76 -29.03 3.10
CA ASN A 141 -4.48 -27.86 3.94
C ASN A 141 -3.35 -26.95 3.41
N VAL A 142 -2.74 -27.27 2.26
CA VAL A 142 -1.62 -26.50 1.69
C VAL A 142 -2.00 -25.03 1.45
N LYS A 143 -3.23 -24.77 0.96
CA LYS A 143 -3.73 -23.41 0.72
C LYS A 143 -3.79 -22.59 2.00
N SER A 144 -4.20 -23.18 3.12
CA SER A 144 -4.23 -22.51 4.42
C SER A 144 -2.82 -22.19 4.93
N HIS A 145 -1.84 -23.08 4.69
CA HIS A 145 -0.44 -22.81 5.01
C HIS A 145 0.14 -21.68 4.14
N VAL A 146 -0.20 -21.63 2.85
CA VAL A 146 0.18 -20.53 1.95
C VAL A 146 -0.38 -19.20 2.48
N LYS A 147 -1.68 -19.14 2.79
CA LYS A 147 -2.31 -17.93 3.36
C LYS A 147 -1.66 -17.49 4.67
N ALA A 148 -1.37 -18.43 5.57
CA ALA A 148 -0.72 -18.13 6.84
C ALA A 148 0.70 -17.60 6.63
N TYR A 149 1.46 -18.21 5.73
CA TYR A 149 2.81 -17.77 5.39
C TYR A 149 2.81 -16.38 4.73
N LEU A 150 1.89 -16.13 3.79
CA LEU A 150 1.74 -14.83 3.15
C LEU A 150 1.26 -13.75 4.14
N LEU A 151 0.29 -14.04 5.01
CA LEU A 151 -0.04 -13.13 6.11
C LEU A 151 1.16 -12.81 6.99
N PHE A 152 2.03 -13.80 7.23
CA PHE A 152 3.24 -13.59 8.00
C PHE A 152 4.23 -12.67 7.29
N LEU A 153 4.39 -12.82 5.96
CA LEU A 153 5.14 -11.88 5.11
C LEU A 153 4.52 -10.48 5.17
N LEU A 154 3.21 -10.36 4.97
CA LEU A 154 2.50 -9.09 4.97
C LEU A 154 2.67 -8.37 6.32
N GLY A 155 2.51 -9.07 7.44
CA GLY A 155 2.58 -8.49 8.77
C GLY A 155 4.00 -8.18 9.27
N ASN A 156 5.00 -8.98 8.92
CA ASN A 156 6.37 -8.73 9.38
C ASN A 156 7.15 -7.82 8.44
N VAL A 157 6.83 -7.81 7.14
CA VAL A 157 7.68 -7.17 6.13
C VAL A 157 6.95 -6.04 5.43
N ILE A 158 5.85 -6.35 4.74
CA ILE A 158 5.28 -5.44 3.74
C ILE A 158 4.42 -4.33 4.38
N PHE A 159 3.49 -4.73 5.26
CA PHE A 159 2.55 -3.85 5.96
C PHE A 159 2.76 -3.88 7.47
N SER A 160 4.01 -4.09 7.89
CA SER A 160 4.37 -4.09 9.30
C SER A 160 3.89 -2.82 10.00
N THR A 161 3.34 -2.97 11.20
CA THR A 161 2.74 -1.87 11.96
C THR A 161 3.44 -1.68 13.29
N SER A 162 3.20 -0.57 13.97
CA SER A 162 3.73 -0.31 15.32
C SER A 162 3.24 -1.29 16.40
N SER A 163 2.35 -2.23 16.07
CA SER A 163 2.02 -3.35 16.96
C SER A 163 3.11 -4.43 16.98
N PHE A 164 4.03 -4.43 16.01
CA PHE A 164 5.17 -5.34 15.80
C PHE A 164 4.83 -6.85 15.66
N ASP A 165 3.68 -7.29 16.15
CA ASP A 165 3.20 -8.68 16.06
C ASP A 165 1.80 -8.81 15.46
N GLY A 166 1.14 -7.71 15.08
CA GLY A 166 -0.21 -7.73 14.51
C GLY A 166 -0.24 -7.56 13.00
N VAL A 167 -1.03 -8.39 12.32
CA VAL A 167 -1.45 -8.20 10.92
C VAL A 167 -2.97 -8.16 10.83
N SER A 168 -3.52 -7.20 10.08
CA SER A 168 -4.97 -7.05 9.96
C SER A 168 -5.58 -8.23 9.20
N VAL A 169 -6.69 -8.77 9.72
CA VAL A 169 -7.46 -9.83 9.06
C VAL A 169 -7.96 -9.43 7.67
N ILE A 170 -8.03 -8.14 7.37
CA ILE A 170 -8.50 -7.63 6.06
C ILE A 170 -7.67 -8.17 4.89
N TYR A 171 -6.37 -8.46 5.12
CA TYR A 171 -5.48 -8.98 4.10
C TYR A 171 -5.84 -10.41 3.66
N LEU A 172 -6.49 -11.21 4.51
CA LEU A 172 -6.92 -12.57 4.13
C LEU A 172 -7.82 -12.57 2.91
N ARG A 173 -8.63 -11.51 2.74
CA ARG A 173 -9.57 -11.36 1.62
C ARG A 173 -8.86 -11.20 0.27
N PHE A 174 -7.58 -10.84 0.28
CA PHE A 174 -6.73 -10.66 -0.90
C PHE A 174 -5.70 -11.79 -1.05
N LEU A 175 -5.74 -12.80 -0.18
CA LEU A 175 -4.80 -13.92 -0.18
C LEU A 175 -5.40 -15.20 -0.78
N GLU A 176 -6.42 -15.06 -1.62
CA GLU A 176 -6.93 -16.19 -2.38
C GLU A 176 -6.00 -16.53 -3.52
N VAL A 177 -5.58 -17.79 -3.64
CA VAL A 177 -4.48 -18.17 -4.56
C VAL A 177 -4.73 -17.74 -6.01
N LEU A 178 -6.00 -17.65 -6.44
CA LEU A 178 -6.38 -17.16 -7.77
C LEU A 178 -6.50 -15.62 -7.85
N ASP A 179 -6.70 -14.94 -6.72
CA ASP A 179 -6.93 -13.49 -6.64
C ASP A 179 -5.77 -12.73 -5.95
N ILE A 180 -4.69 -13.40 -5.55
CA ILE A 180 -3.53 -12.75 -4.92
C ILE A 180 -2.93 -11.73 -5.87
N ASP A 181 -2.77 -12.10 -7.14
CA ASP A 181 -2.07 -11.27 -8.11
C ASP A 181 -2.95 -10.10 -8.63
N ASN A 182 -4.23 -10.10 -8.25
CA ASN A 182 -5.26 -9.15 -8.65
C ASN A 182 -5.31 -7.89 -7.78
N TYR A 183 -4.81 -7.97 -6.54
CA TYR A 183 -4.81 -6.81 -5.65
C TYR A 183 -3.68 -5.84 -5.97
N ALA A 184 -3.98 -4.56 -5.75
CA ALA A 184 -3.08 -3.44 -5.91
C ALA A 184 -1.89 -3.42 -4.90
N TRP A 185 -1.05 -4.46 -4.82
CA TRP A 185 0.00 -4.59 -3.80
C TRP A 185 1.08 -3.52 -3.86
N GLY A 186 1.68 -3.24 -5.03
CA GLY A 186 2.76 -2.27 -5.16
C GLY A 186 2.35 -0.85 -4.77
N ALA A 187 1.22 -0.39 -5.30
CA ALA A 187 0.59 0.87 -4.92
C ALA A 187 0.20 0.89 -3.43
N ALA A 188 -0.29 -0.24 -2.89
CA ALA A 188 -0.62 -0.34 -1.48
C ALA A 188 0.60 -0.26 -0.55
N VAL A 189 1.71 -0.91 -0.94
CA VAL A 189 3.00 -0.81 -0.26
C VAL A 189 3.44 0.65 -0.22
N LEU A 190 3.36 1.32 -1.36
CA LEU A 190 3.77 2.71 -1.47
C LEU A 190 2.91 3.64 -0.61
N ALA A 191 1.58 3.48 -0.67
CA ALA A 191 0.65 4.27 0.11
C ALA A 191 0.92 4.13 1.61
N THR A 192 1.15 2.90 2.07
CA THR A 192 1.48 2.62 3.47
C THR A 192 2.82 3.25 3.88
N LEU A 193 3.84 3.13 3.04
CA LEU A 193 5.16 3.68 3.32
C LEU A 193 5.16 5.22 3.32
N LYS A 194 4.54 5.88 2.33
CA LYS A 194 4.41 7.35 2.27
C LYS A 194 3.67 7.91 3.48
N VAL A 195 2.54 7.29 3.86
CA VAL A 195 1.84 7.66 5.11
C VAL A 195 2.73 7.48 6.33
N SER A 196 3.57 6.44 6.37
CA SER A 196 4.51 6.26 7.47
C SER A 196 5.61 7.31 7.49
N MET A 197 6.16 7.69 6.34
CA MET A 197 7.15 8.78 6.24
C MET A 197 6.55 10.10 6.71
N ASN A 198 5.31 10.40 6.33
CA ASN A 198 4.60 11.59 6.81
C ASN A 198 4.49 11.61 8.34
N LYS A 199 4.15 10.47 8.96
CA LYS A 199 4.09 10.35 10.43
C LYS A 199 5.44 10.55 11.08
N VAL A 200 6.51 10.01 10.49
CA VAL A 200 7.88 10.18 11.00
C VAL A 200 8.30 11.64 10.94
N ARG A 201 7.99 12.35 9.85
CA ARG A 201 8.23 13.80 9.75
C ARG A 201 7.42 14.62 10.75
N LYS A 202 6.26 14.13 11.16
CA LYS A 202 5.44 14.70 12.23
C LYS A 202 5.86 14.27 13.64
N GLY A 203 7.01 13.61 13.79
CA GLY A 203 7.60 13.25 15.07
C GLY A 203 7.38 11.82 15.54
N ASN A 204 6.77 10.94 14.74
CA ASN A 204 6.69 9.51 15.06
C ASN A 204 8.09 8.88 14.97
N LYS A 205 8.48 8.12 15.98
CA LYS A 205 9.81 7.49 16.03
C LYS A 205 9.89 6.14 15.32
N THR A 206 8.77 5.62 14.80
CA THR A 206 8.72 4.31 14.14
C THR A 206 8.37 4.47 12.67
N LEU A 207 9.25 4.00 11.79
CA LEU A 207 8.93 3.82 10.37
C LEU A 207 8.27 2.44 10.17
N THR A 208 7.07 2.46 9.62
CA THR A 208 6.20 1.31 9.38
C THR A 208 6.09 0.97 7.90
N GLY A 209 5.63 -0.25 7.58
CA GLY A 209 5.56 -0.76 6.21
C GLY A 209 6.92 -1.21 5.66
N PHE A 210 7.03 -1.23 4.33
CA PHE A 210 8.17 -1.83 3.62
C PHE A 210 9.40 -0.89 3.54
N ALA A 211 9.97 -0.50 4.68
CA ALA A 211 11.19 0.33 4.80
C ALA A 211 12.38 -0.08 3.92
N TYR A 212 12.50 -1.36 3.55
CA TYR A 212 13.52 -1.85 2.62
C TYR A 212 13.43 -1.18 1.23
N LEU A 213 12.22 -0.88 0.77
CA LEU A 213 11.99 -0.15 -0.48
C LEU A 213 12.66 1.24 -0.44
N LEU A 214 12.58 1.94 0.69
CA LEU A 214 13.20 3.26 0.82
C LEU A 214 14.73 3.19 0.73
N MET A 215 15.33 2.10 1.20
CA MET A 215 16.76 1.84 1.04
C MET A 215 17.13 1.58 -0.42
N VAL A 216 16.35 0.74 -1.12
CA VAL A 216 16.55 0.47 -2.56
C VAL A 216 16.43 1.76 -3.36
N PHE A 217 15.35 2.53 -3.14
CA PHE A 217 15.15 3.85 -3.75
C PHE A 217 16.35 4.77 -3.55
N ALA A 218 16.84 4.87 -2.31
CA ALA A 218 17.96 5.73 -1.98
C ALA A 218 19.23 5.34 -2.73
N PHE A 219 19.52 4.03 -2.79
CA PHE A 219 20.71 3.53 -3.47
C PHE A 219 20.57 3.45 -4.99
N GLU A 220 19.38 3.34 -5.56
CA GLU A 220 19.17 3.47 -7.01
C GLU A 220 19.37 4.92 -7.46
N ARG A 221 18.88 5.90 -6.69
CA ARG A 221 18.84 7.30 -7.14
C ARG A 221 19.99 8.17 -6.70
N PHE A 222 20.54 7.99 -5.50
CA PHE A 222 21.52 8.94 -4.97
C PHE A 222 22.96 8.40 -5.09
N LYS A 223 23.70 8.92 -6.07
CA LYS A 223 25.10 8.55 -6.34
C LYS A 223 25.99 8.77 -5.12
N CYS A 224 25.76 9.86 -4.38
CA CYS A 224 26.54 10.19 -3.20
C CYS A 224 26.40 9.12 -2.11
N LEU A 225 25.20 8.57 -1.90
CA LEU A 225 24.98 7.47 -0.95
C LEU A 225 25.70 6.20 -1.42
N ARG A 226 25.61 5.86 -2.71
CA ARG A 226 26.36 4.71 -3.25
C ARG A 226 27.87 4.85 -3.01
N LYS A 227 28.45 6.03 -3.26
CA LYS A 227 29.88 6.32 -3.01
C LYS A 227 30.24 6.18 -1.53
N ILE A 228 29.39 6.69 -0.64
CA ILE A 228 29.59 6.60 0.81
C ILE A 228 29.68 5.12 1.22
N PHE A 229 28.76 4.28 0.76
CA PHE A 229 28.67 2.87 1.11
C PHE A 229 29.54 1.94 0.23
N ASP A 230 30.30 2.49 -0.72
CA ASP A 230 31.08 1.74 -1.71
C ASP A 230 30.25 0.69 -2.47
N PHE A 231 29.04 1.08 -2.89
CA PHE A 231 28.10 0.22 -3.58
C PHE A 231 28.12 0.45 -5.09
N THR A 232 28.31 -0.63 -5.83
CA THR A 232 28.05 -0.67 -7.28
C THR A 232 26.59 -1.08 -7.49
N ILE A 233 25.91 -0.44 -8.45
CA ILE A 233 24.51 -0.74 -8.75
C ILE A 233 24.39 -2.21 -9.22
N PRO A 234 23.54 -3.03 -8.60
CA PRO A 234 23.37 -4.43 -8.99
C PRO A 234 22.51 -4.54 -10.25
N SER A 235 22.88 -5.39 -11.20
CA SER A 235 22.10 -5.68 -12.41
C SER A 235 21.03 -6.76 -12.23
N GLN A 236 20.99 -7.43 -11.09
CA GLN A 236 20.08 -8.54 -10.85
C GLN A 236 18.62 -8.07 -10.74
N PHE A 237 17.74 -8.68 -11.53
CA PHE A 237 16.30 -8.51 -11.41
C PHE A 237 15.62 -9.60 -10.56
N PRO A 238 14.57 -9.26 -9.77
CA PRO A 238 14.18 -7.89 -9.42
C PRO A 238 15.25 -7.20 -8.57
N LEU A 239 15.34 -5.88 -8.71
CA LEU A 239 16.40 -5.06 -8.10
C LEU A 239 16.50 -5.25 -6.58
N MET A 240 15.38 -5.47 -5.91
CA MET A 240 15.34 -5.75 -4.47
C MET A 240 16.22 -6.95 -4.08
N LEU A 241 16.36 -7.96 -4.93
CA LEU A 241 17.25 -9.11 -4.68
C LEU A 241 18.72 -8.74 -4.87
N GLY A 242 19.04 -7.99 -5.93
CA GLY A 242 20.39 -7.49 -6.16
C GLY A 242 20.90 -6.66 -4.99
N TRP A 243 20.07 -5.72 -4.50
CA TRP A 243 20.39 -4.94 -3.31
C TRP A 243 20.44 -5.78 -2.04
N ALA A 244 19.61 -6.82 -1.92
CA ALA A 244 19.60 -7.67 -0.73
C ALA A 244 20.92 -8.45 -0.62
N ASN A 245 21.42 -8.98 -1.73
CA ASN A 245 22.72 -9.64 -1.80
C ASN A 245 23.86 -8.67 -1.47
N LEU A 246 23.90 -7.52 -2.14
CA LEU A 246 24.97 -6.54 -1.95
C LEU A 246 25.04 -6.01 -0.51
N THR A 247 23.89 -5.70 0.09
CA THR A 247 23.82 -5.21 1.47
C THR A 247 24.13 -6.32 2.48
N ASN A 248 23.70 -7.56 2.23
CA ASN A 248 24.03 -8.70 3.08
C ASN A 248 25.54 -8.99 3.11
N GLU A 249 26.22 -8.87 1.97
CA GLU A 249 27.67 -9.09 1.89
C GLU A 249 28.48 -7.97 2.54
N ASN A 250 28.13 -6.72 2.25
CA ASN A 250 28.97 -5.57 2.60
C ASN A 250 28.66 -4.98 3.98
N LEU A 251 27.38 -4.91 4.39
CA LEU A 251 27.02 -4.38 5.72
C LEU A 251 27.26 -5.39 6.86
N ARG A 252 27.53 -6.66 6.53
CA ARG A 252 27.88 -7.71 7.50
C ARG A 252 29.35 -7.62 7.92
N LYS A 253 30.24 -7.27 6.99
CA LYS A 253 31.66 -6.97 7.25
C LYS A 253 31.75 -5.64 8.00
N ARG A 254 31.56 -5.67 9.33
CA ARG A 254 31.45 -4.52 10.28
C ARG A 254 32.54 -3.43 10.19
N SER A 255 33.52 -3.53 9.31
CA SER A 255 34.65 -2.59 9.16
C SER A 255 34.37 -1.39 8.25
N ILE A 256 33.27 -1.38 7.49
CA ILE A 256 32.96 -0.34 6.49
C ILE A 256 31.53 0.18 6.73
N MET A 257 31.19 0.60 7.95
CA MET A 257 30.10 1.56 8.06
C MET A 257 30.73 2.95 7.89
N PRO A 258 30.42 3.66 6.81
CA PRO A 258 30.92 5.00 6.60
C PRO A 258 30.49 5.85 7.80
N ASN A 259 31.27 6.90 8.11
CA ASN A 259 30.86 7.83 9.16
C ASN A 259 29.45 8.34 8.83
N MET A 260 28.46 7.99 9.64
CA MET A 260 27.06 8.31 9.32
C MET A 260 26.80 9.83 9.35
N ALA A 261 27.66 10.62 10.03
CA ALA A 261 27.62 12.08 9.92
C ALA A 261 27.82 12.56 8.46
N THR A 262 28.53 11.79 7.64
CA THR A 262 28.77 12.07 6.22
C THR A 262 27.51 11.92 5.35
N CYS A 263 26.52 11.10 5.75
CA CYS A 263 25.31 10.91 4.95
C CYS A 263 24.49 12.20 4.87
N TYR A 264 24.14 12.79 6.01
CA TYR A 264 23.39 14.04 6.04
C TYR A 264 24.11 15.17 5.29
N ASP A 265 25.40 15.36 5.54
CA ASP A 265 26.17 16.43 4.89
C ASP A 265 26.20 16.25 3.37
N LYS A 266 26.38 15.02 2.89
CA LYS A 266 26.37 14.73 1.44
C LYS A 266 24.99 14.84 0.80
N LEU A 267 23.92 14.52 1.53
CA LEU A 267 22.55 14.76 1.07
C LEU A 267 22.24 16.26 1.00
N ARG A 268 22.74 17.04 1.96
CA ARG A 268 22.57 18.49 2.02
C ARG A 268 23.35 19.22 0.92
N GLU A 269 24.56 18.76 0.62
CA GLU A 269 25.43 19.28 -0.45
C GLU A 269 25.08 18.71 -1.84
N MET A 270 24.02 17.91 -1.95
CA MET A 270 23.69 17.19 -3.17
C MET A 270 23.34 18.16 -4.30
N THR A 271 24.02 17.98 -5.44
CA THR A 271 23.73 18.67 -6.69
C THR A 271 22.80 17.82 -7.56
N ASP A 272 22.20 18.44 -8.58
CA ASP A 272 21.31 17.78 -9.52
C ASP A 272 21.99 16.57 -10.23
N GLU A 273 23.31 16.61 -10.45
CA GLU A 273 24.05 15.52 -11.11
C GLU A 273 24.23 14.27 -10.23
N GLU A 274 24.15 14.42 -8.90
CA GLU A 274 24.22 13.31 -7.95
C GLU A 274 22.89 12.57 -7.82
N VAL A 275 21.80 13.15 -8.35
CA VAL A 275 20.49 12.52 -8.48
C VAL A 275 20.39 11.82 -9.83
N ASP A 276 20.26 10.50 -9.81
CA ASP A 276 19.87 9.73 -10.97
C ASP A 276 18.36 9.80 -11.17
N LEU A 277 17.94 10.54 -12.20
CA LEU A 277 16.54 10.65 -12.59
C LEU A 277 16.05 9.41 -13.35
N PHE A 278 16.97 8.62 -13.92
CA PHE A 278 16.66 7.49 -14.78
C PHE A 278 17.36 6.19 -14.34
N PRO A 279 17.31 5.81 -13.05
CA PRO A 279 18.08 4.67 -12.52
C PRO A 279 17.69 3.33 -13.16
N TYR A 280 16.52 3.28 -13.81
CA TYR A 280 15.95 2.09 -14.43
C TYR A 280 16.23 1.99 -15.94
N LYS A 281 16.77 3.04 -16.57
CA LYS A 281 17.16 3.04 -17.99
C LYS A 281 18.61 2.58 -18.14
N ARG A 282 18.84 1.28 -17.98
CA ARG A 282 20.16 0.66 -18.11
C ARG A 282 20.10 -0.65 -18.87
N ASP A 283 21.19 -0.93 -19.58
CA ASP A 283 21.34 -2.10 -20.43
C ASP A 283 21.00 -3.40 -19.66
N GLY A 284 20.16 -4.23 -20.27
CA GLY A 284 19.67 -5.49 -19.69
C GLY A 284 18.42 -5.34 -18.82
N LEU A 285 18.35 -4.31 -17.97
CA LEU A 285 17.19 -4.11 -17.09
C LEU A 285 15.96 -3.60 -17.85
N GLU A 286 16.15 -2.71 -18.82
CA GLU A 286 15.05 -2.12 -19.58
C GLU A 286 14.30 -3.19 -20.38
N ALA A 287 15.00 -4.16 -20.96
CA ALA A 287 14.40 -5.29 -21.65
C ALA A 287 13.59 -6.19 -20.69
N GLU A 288 14.11 -6.48 -19.50
CA GLU A 288 13.42 -7.28 -18.49
C GLU A 288 12.18 -6.57 -17.92
N LEU A 289 12.27 -5.24 -17.71
CA LEU A 289 11.14 -4.42 -17.25
C LEU A 289 10.04 -4.30 -18.31
N LEU A 290 10.42 -4.13 -19.58
CA LEU A 290 9.48 -4.12 -20.70
C LEU A 290 8.80 -5.49 -20.84
N ASP A 291 9.55 -6.58 -20.88
CA ASP A 291 8.97 -7.93 -21.04
C ASP A 291 7.99 -8.28 -19.90
N GLN A 292 8.29 -7.92 -18.66
CA GLN A 292 7.46 -8.30 -17.51
C GLN A 292 6.36 -7.29 -17.15
N PHE A 293 6.53 -6.00 -17.44
CA PHE A 293 5.65 -4.93 -16.93
C PHE A 293 5.26 -3.87 -17.96
N GLN A 294 5.50 -4.07 -19.26
CA GLN A 294 5.16 -3.10 -20.31
C GLN A 294 3.71 -2.62 -20.21
N TYR A 295 2.75 -3.55 -20.01
CA TYR A 295 1.31 -3.24 -19.90
C TYR A 295 0.94 -2.31 -18.74
N GLN A 296 1.83 -2.15 -17.75
CA GLN A 296 1.59 -1.35 -16.54
C GLN A 296 2.46 -0.09 -16.51
N SER A 297 3.44 0.01 -17.40
CA SER A 297 4.40 1.12 -17.46
C SER A 297 3.73 2.48 -17.60
N TRP A 298 2.51 2.55 -18.15
CA TRP A 298 1.73 3.78 -18.27
C TRP A 298 1.25 4.34 -16.93
N MET A 299 1.06 3.50 -15.91
CA MET A 299 0.53 3.93 -14.61
C MET A 299 1.47 4.88 -13.89
N VAL A 300 2.78 4.83 -14.17
CA VAL A 300 3.76 5.75 -13.58
C VAL A 300 3.49 7.20 -13.97
N TYR A 301 2.73 7.45 -15.04
CA TYR A 301 2.35 8.79 -15.51
C TYR A 301 0.98 9.27 -14.96
N ALA A 302 0.31 8.48 -14.11
CA ALA A 302 -1.02 8.83 -13.58
C ALA A 302 -0.95 9.80 -12.40
N LYS A 303 -1.63 10.95 -12.49
CA LYS A 303 -1.78 11.90 -11.37
C LYS A 303 -2.99 11.50 -10.50
N VAL A 304 -2.75 10.59 -9.55
CA VAL A 304 -3.78 9.95 -8.72
C VAL A 304 -3.40 9.83 -7.24
N TYR A 305 -4.32 9.31 -6.43
CA TYR A 305 -4.05 8.86 -5.07
C TYR A 305 -3.79 7.36 -5.09
N ILE A 306 -2.70 6.92 -4.47
CA ILE A 306 -2.42 5.50 -4.20
C ILE A 306 -3.01 5.13 -2.84
N ILE A 307 -3.57 3.91 -2.76
CA ILE A 307 -4.49 3.54 -1.67
C ILE A 307 -4.10 2.17 -1.11
N CYS A 308 -4.06 2.07 0.21
CA CYS A 308 -4.06 0.81 0.96
C CYS A 308 -5.05 0.94 2.13
N PHE A 309 -6.31 0.58 1.90
CA PHE A 309 -7.39 0.75 2.88
C PHE A 309 -7.49 2.21 3.38
N GLY A 310 -7.18 2.42 4.66
CA GLY A 310 -7.15 3.74 5.30
C GLY A 310 -5.88 4.56 5.00
N ASN A 311 -4.86 4.00 4.36
CA ASN A 311 -3.66 4.71 3.97
C ASN A 311 -3.85 5.29 2.56
N ILE A 312 -3.80 6.61 2.44
CA ILE A 312 -3.89 7.32 1.17
C ILE A 312 -2.69 8.25 1.06
N ALA A 313 -2.00 8.18 -0.07
CA ALA A 313 -0.90 9.07 -0.42
C ALA A 313 -1.08 9.57 -1.86
N LYS A 314 -0.47 10.72 -2.16
CA LYS A 314 -0.40 11.35 -3.48
C LYS A 314 0.64 10.64 -4.34
N HIS A 315 0.29 10.34 -5.59
CA HIS A 315 1.24 10.07 -6.66
C HIS A 315 1.46 11.37 -7.44
N SER A 316 2.44 12.17 -7.01
CA SER A 316 2.60 13.58 -7.40
C SER A 316 3.45 13.74 -8.67
N VAL A 317 3.23 12.88 -9.66
CA VAL A 317 4.03 12.77 -10.91
C VAL A 317 4.20 14.08 -11.67
N HIS A 318 3.18 14.94 -11.63
CA HIS A 318 3.19 16.26 -12.25
C HIS A 318 4.18 17.24 -11.62
N ILE A 319 4.71 16.97 -10.43
CA ILE A 319 5.72 17.81 -9.78
C ILE A 319 7.11 17.25 -10.07
N CYS A 320 7.27 15.93 -9.98
CA CYS A 320 8.54 15.24 -10.20
C CYS A 320 8.70 14.77 -11.66
N TRP A 321 8.04 15.41 -12.62
CA TRP A 321 7.95 14.99 -14.03
C TRP A 321 9.30 14.74 -14.72
N LYS A 322 10.37 15.41 -14.26
CA LYS A 322 11.74 15.21 -14.75
C LYS A 322 12.22 13.76 -14.55
N GLN A 323 11.84 13.11 -13.44
CA GLN A 323 12.22 11.71 -13.17
C GLN A 323 11.61 10.73 -14.18
N LEU A 324 10.50 11.12 -14.81
CA LEU A 324 9.84 10.36 -15.86
C LEU A 324 10.32 10.75 -17.27
N GLY A 325 11.29 11.66 -17.37
CA GLY A 325 11.85 12.10 -18.66
C GLY A 325 10.87 12.93 -19.46
N LEU A 326 9.98 13.62 -18.75
CA LEU A 326 9.03 14.54 -19.34
C LEU A 326 9.65 15.93 -19.48
N GLU A 327 8.96 16.80 -20.21
CA GLU A 327 9.25 18.23 -20.30
C GLU A 327 8.11 19.05 -19.70
N SER A 328 8.38 20.29 -19.28
CA SER A 328 7.40 21.14 -18.59
C SER A 328 6.09 21.35 -19.38
N GLU A 329 6.14 21.31 -20.71
CA GLU A 329 4.99 21.49 -21.60
C GLU A 329 3.98 20.35 -21.51
N HIS A 330 4.45 19.11 -21.30
CA HIS A 330 3.58 17.93 -21.12
C HIS A 330 2.67 18.10 -19.89
N VAL A 331 3.15 18.82 -18.88
CA VAL A 331 2.53 18.88 -17.56
C VAL A 331 1.58 20.07 -17.43
N LYS A 332 1.97 21.26 -17.92
CA LYS A 332 1.26 22.53 -17.70
C LYS A 332 -0.23 22.50 -18.08
N LYS A 333 -0.60 21.79 -19.16
CA LYS A 333 -2.00 21.71 -19.63
C LYS A 333 -2.91 20.85 -18.75
N ARG A 334 -2.35 19.92 -17.95
CA ARG A 334 -3.13 18.89 -17.23
C ARG A 334 -3.12 19.04 -15.70
N ILE A 335 -2.37 20.00 -15.15
CA ILE A 335 -2.37 20.29 -13.70
C ILE A 335 -3.69 20.95 -13.26
N ALA A 336 -4.30 21.78 -14.12
CA ALA A 336 -5.44 22.64 -13.79
C ALA A 336 -6.68 21.87 -13.28
N ASP A 337 -6.86 20.61 -13.69
CA ASP A 337 -8.04 19.82 -13.36
C ASP A 337 -7.97 19.13 -11.98
N PHE A 338 -6.87 19.31 -11.24
CA PHE A 338 -6.67 18.63 -9.96
C PHE A 338 -7.06 19.53 -8.78
N ARG A 339 -8.26 19.31 -8.23
CA ARG A 339 -8.62 19.88 -6.93
C ARG A 339 -7.85 19.15 -5.85
N GLU A 340 -6.88 19.81 -5.22
CA GLU A 340 -6.19 19.25 -4.07
C GLU A 340 -7.18 19.06 -2.91
N ILE A 341 -7.38 17.80 -2.50
CA ILE A 341 -8.12 17.51 -1.29
C ILE A 341 -7.13 17.36 -0.14
N LYS A 342 -7.38 18.10 0.95
CA LYS A 342 -6.59 17.97 2.18
C LYS A 342 -6.81 16.57 2.76
N LEU A 343 -5.73 15.78 2.81
CA LEU A 343 -5.74 14.46 3.43
C LEU A 343 -6.14 14.61 4.90
N LYS A 344 -7.21 13.92 5.32
CA LYS A 344 -7.63 13.90 6.72
C LYS A 344 -6.87 12.81 7.46
N GLU A 345 -6.24 13.18 8.58
CA GLU A 345 -5.63 12.21 9.48
C GLU A 345 -6.69 11.31 10.14
N ARG A 346 -6.24 10.10 10.47
CA ARG A 346 -7.05 8.94 10.85
C ARG A 346 -7.81 9.11 12.18
N GLY A 347 -9.01 8.51 12.24
CA GLY A 347 -9.67 8.04 13.47
C GLY A 347 -9.57 6.50 13.65
N PRO A 348 -9.82 5.94 14.84
CA PRO A 348 -9.45 4.58 15.25
C PRO A 348 -10.25 3.42 14.61
N GLU A 349 -11.13 3.69 13.66
CA GLU A 349 -12.05 2.69 13.11
C GLU A 349 -11.29 1.71 12.20
N LYS A 350 -11.45 0.41 12.43
CA LYS A 350 -10.75 -0.67 11.70
C LYS A 350 -11.69 -1.51 10.81
N ASP A 351 -13.01 -1.33 10.92
CA ASP A 351 -14.00 -2.30 10.45
C ASP A 351 -14.91 -1.78 9.32
N LYS A 352 -14.54 -0.66 8.69
CA LYS A 352 -15.37 -0.02 7.67
C LYS A 352 -14.89 -0.37 6.26
N ASN A 353 -15.84 -0.47 5.33
CA ASN A 353 -15.51 -0.56 3.91
C ASN A 353 -14.92 0.77 3.45
N TRP A 354 -13.59 0.82 3.34
CA TRP A 354 -12.85 2.02 2.97
C TRP A 354 -13.17 2.53 1.58
N LYS A 355 -13.69 1.69 0.67
CA LYS A 355 -14.12 2.12 -0.67
C LYS A 355 -15.19 3.23 -0.58
N ASN A 356 -16.12 3.08 0.35
CA ASN A 356 -17.31 3.95 0.49
C ASN A 356 -17.43 4.59 1.87
N PHE A 357 -16.35 4.64 2.65
CA PHE A 357 -16.41 5.07 4.04
C PHE A 357 -16.89 6.52 4.20
N ASN A 358 -16.40 7.42 3.35
CA ASN A 358 -16.92 8.78 3.23
C ASN A 358 -16.62 9.33 1.83
N LYS A 359 -17.18 10.51 1.51
CA LYS A 359 -17.00 11.17 0.21
C LYS A 359 -15.54 11.33 -0.22
N PHE A 360 -14.63 11.54 0.75
CA PHE A 360 -13.20 11.66 0.46
C PHE A 360 -12.60 10.32 0.01
N TYR A 361 -12.84 9.24 0.75
CA TYR A 361 -12.35 7.92 0.35
C TYR A 361 -12.99 7.44 -0.96
N THR A 362 -14.30 7.64 -1.14
CA THR A 362 -14.98 7.32 -2.41
C THR A 362 -14.33 8.07 -3.57
N HIS A 363 -14.07 9.37 -3.42
CA HIS A 363 -13.40 10.16 -4.46
C HIS A 363 -12.01 9.60 -4.79
N CYS A 364 -11.19 9.27 -3.78
CA CYS A 364 -9.87 8.69 -4.01
C CYS A 364 -9.97 7.33 -4.73
N ASN A 365 -10.86 6.43 -4.30
CA ASN A 365 -11.04 5.11 -4.91
C ASN A 365 -11.57 5.19 -6.35
N THR A 366 -12.56 6.04 -6.62
CA THR A 366 -13.05 6.30 -7.99
C THR A 366 -11.92 6.83 -8.87
N ARG A 367 -11.13 7.78 -8.37
CA ARG A 367 -10.00 8.33 -9.13
C ARG A 367 -8.90 7.30 -9.40
N TRP A 368 -8.66 6.36 -8.49
CA TRP A 368 -7.74 5.24 -8.71
C TRP A 368 -8.28 4.26 -9.76
N ALA A 369 -9.58 3.96 -9.73
CA ALA A 369 -10.23 3.13 -10.75
C ALA A 369 -10.12 3.77 -12.14
N GLU A 370 -10.35 5.08 -12.23
CA GLU A 370 -10.30 5.88 -13.46
C GLU A 370 -8.90 6.47 -13.75
N ARG A 371 -7.82 5.89 -13.22
CA ARG A 371 -6.46 6.47 -13.26
C ARG A 371 -5.94 6.74 -14.68
N ASN A 372 -6.36 5.96 -15.68
CA ASN A 372 -6.11 6.16 -17.10
C ASN A 372 -6.63 7.51 -17.63
N MET A 373 -7.66 8.09 -17.01
CA MET A 373 -8.18 9.41 -17.38
C MET A 373 -7.24 10.55 -16.94
N PHE A 374 -6.36 10.29 -15.98
CA PHE A 374 -5.54 11.30 -15.30
C PHE A 374 -4.04 11.21 -15.63
N LEU A 375 -3.69 10.68 -16.81
CA LEU A 375 -2.30 10.63 -17.29
C LEU A 375 -1.78 12.01 -17.66
N ILE A 376 -0.57 12.34 -17.20
CA ILE A 376 0.12 13.57 -17.58
C ILE A 376 0.76 13.49 -18.97
N LYS A 377 0.87 12.28 -19.55
CA LYS A 377 1.28 12.04 -20.94
C LYS A 377 0.48 10.88 -21.52
N LYS A 378 -0.48 11.17 -22.41
CA LYS A 378 -1.32 10.17 -23.10
C LYS A 378 -0.69 9.67 -24.40
N ASP A 379 0.11 10.52 -25.04
CA ASP A 379 0.62 10.31 -26.40
C ASP A 379 1.61 9.14 -26.53
N LEU A 380 2.12 8.61 -25.41
CA LEU A 380 2.97 7.42 -25.39
C LEU A 380 2.21 6.11 -25.62
N PHE A 381 0.88 6.12 -25.45
CA PHE A 381 0.07 4.89 -25.36
C PHE A 381 -1.06 4.85 -26.40
N VAL A 382 -0.97 5.68 -27.45
CA VAL A 382 -2.02 5.87 -28.48
C VAL A 382 -2.28 4.61 -29.31
N ASN A 383 -1.34 3.64 -29.31
CA ASN A 383 -1.43 2.39 -30.06
C ASN A 383 -1.41 1.13 -29.18
N GLU A 384 -1.38 1.26 -27.85
CA GLU A 384 -1.52 0.12 -26.95
C GLU A 384 -2.94 0.11 -26.39
N PRO A 385 -3.61 -1.05 -26.24
CA PRO A 385 -4.92 -1.12 -25.61
C PRO A 385 -4.78 -0.66 -24.15
N ILE A 386 -5.05 0.62 -23.90
CA ILE A 386 -5.27 1.14 -22.57
C ILE A 386 -6.58 0.50 -22.10
N MET A 387 -6.49 -0.53 -21.27
CA MET A 387 -7.68 -1.17 -20.71
C MET A 387 -8.50 -0.12 -19.95
N ASN A 388 -9.64 0.25 -20.51
CA ASN A 388 -10.61 1.14 -19.88
C ASN A 388 -11.47 0.29 -18.95
N TYR A 389 -11.22 0.36 -17.64
CA TYR A 389 -12.04 -0.35 -16.63
C TYR A 389 -13.23 0.48 -16.14
N ALA A 390 -13.70 1.41 -16.97
CA ALA A 390 -14.93 2.12 -16.70
C ALA A 390 -15.93 1.76 -17.80
N GLN A 391 -17.09 1.26 -17.35
CA GLN A 391 -18.32 0.97 -18.09
C GLN A 391 -18.49 -0.49 -18.59
N GLU A 392 -19.05 -1.33 -17.72
CA GLU A 392 -20.23 -2.12 -18.10
C GLU A 392 -21.30 -1.90 -17.03
N GLY A 393 -22.41 -1.31 -17.47
CA GLY A 393 -23.48 -0.79 -16.65
C GLY A 393 -24.30 0.13 -17.52
N ASP A 394 -24.95 -0.47 -18.51
CA ASP A 394 -25.91 0.18 -19.41
C ASP A 394 -26.89 1.04 -18.60
N VAL A 395 -26.81 2.35 -18.81
CA VAL A 395 -27.94 3.24 -18.58
C VAL A 395 -28.61 3.38 -19.94
N ASP A 396 -29.79 2.77 -20.04
CA ASP A 396 -30.67 2.86 -21.20
C ASP A 396 -31.07 4.33 -21.40
N GLU A 397 -30.41 5.00 -22.35
CA GLU A 397 -30.81 6.30 -22.86
C GLU A 397 -31.94 6.12 -23.88
N THR A 398 -33.17 5.99 -23.39
CA THR A 398 -34.34 6.48 -24.12
C THR A 398 -35.33 7.08 -23.14
N GLU A 399 -35.38 8.40 -23.04
CA GLU A 399 -36.63 9.13 -23.29
C GLU A 399 -36.36 10.63 -23.40
N THR A 400 -36.80 11.13 -24.55
CA THR A 400 -36.80 12.48 -25.09
C THR A 400 -37.29 13.55 -24.11
N GLU A 401 -36.57 14.68 -24.11
CA GLU A 401 -37.02 15.95 -23.55
C GLU A 401 -38.34 16.41 -24.20
N GLU A 402 -39.37 16.66 -23.38
CA GLU A 402 -40.45 17.61 -23.70
C GLU A 402 -40.43 18.78 -22.71
N PRO A 403 -40.58 20.04 -23.18
CA PRO A 403 -40.50 21.22 -22.32
C PRO A 403 -41.86 21.50 -21.67
N ILE A 404 -41.91 21.50 -20.33
CA ILE A 404 -43.13 21.92 -19.61
C ILE A 404 -43.16 23.44 -19.51
N GLN A 405 -44.09 24.03 -20.28
CA GLN A 405 -44.56 25.40 -20.15
C GLN A 405 -45.29 25.62 -18.81
N GLU A 406 -45.10 26.82 -18.24
CA GLU A 406 -45.94 27.35 -17.17
C GLU A 406 -47.43 27.34 -17.58
N ASN A 407 -48.30 26.82 -16.72
CA ASN A 407 -49.66 27.31 -16.64
C ASN A 407 -50.24 27.16 -15.23
N THR A 408 -50.63 28.31 -14.70
CA THR A 408 -51.41 28.53 -13.50
C THR A 408 -52.85 28.06 -13.67
N SER A 409 -53.40 27.26 -12.74
CA SER A 409 -54.77 27.47 -12.22
C SER A 409 -55.12 26.49 -11.09
N SER A 410 -55.64 27.10 -10.04
CA SER A 410 -56.26 26.63 -8.80
C SER A 410 -57.45 25.64 -8.92
N ILE A 411 -57.65 24.78 -7.89
CA ILE A 411 -58.84 24.73 -6.99
C ILE A 411 -59.06 23.33 -6.31
N SER A 412 -59.14 23.40 -4.97
CA SER A 412 -59.95 22.66 -3.96
C SER A 412 -59.86 21.14 -3.66
N THR A 413 -59.48 20.89 -2.39
CA THR A 413 -60.13 20.08 -1.33
C THR A 413 -60.52 18.60 -1.56
N SER A 414 -59.93 17.70 -0.78
CA SER A 414 -60.63 16.99 0.32
C SER A 414 -59.72 15.96 1.00
N THR A 415 -59.58 16.07 2.32
CA THR A 415 -59.12 14.99 3.23
C THR A 415 -60.33 14.09 3.54
N PRO A 416 -60.15 12.80 3.87
CA PRO A 416 -60.25 12.46 5.30
C PRO A 416 -59.46 11.23 5.81
N ARG A 417 -58.96 11.41 7.05
CA ARG A 417 -59.01 10.54 8.25
C ARG A 417 -58.34 9.15 8.31
N CYS A 418 -57.38 9.06 9.24
CA CYS A 418 -57.08 7.89 10.07
C CYS A 418 -58.30 7.40 10.87
N ASN A 419 -58.38 6.09 11.11
CA ASN A 419 -59.00 5.49 12.30
C ASN A 419 -58.28 4.20 12.71
N PHE A 420 -57.87 4.17 13.98
CA PHE A 420 -57.51 2.99 14.76
C PHE A 420 -58.76 2.13 15.05
N LEU A 421 -58.59 0.82 15.26
CA LEU A 421 -59.26 0.05 16.33
C LEU A 421 -58.70 -1.38 16.45
N SER A 422 -58.34 -1.74 17.69
CA SER A 422 -58.03 -3.08 18.20
C SER A 422 -59.30 -3.94 18.35
N PRO A 423 -59.17 -5.24 18.71
CA PRO A 423 -59.73 -5.66 20.00
C PRO A 423 -58.84 -6.61 20.83
N THR A 424 -59.07 -6.50 22.15
CA THR A 424 -58.55 -7.18 23.36
C THR A 424 -59.28 -8.53 23.68
N PRO A 425 -59.22 -9.12 24.91
CA PRO A 425 -58.11 -9.83 25.58
C PRO A 425 -58.58 -11.20 26.19
N GLN A 426 -57.66 -11.99 26.78
CA GLN A 426 -57.94 -12.76 28.02
C GLN A 426 -56.64 -13.34 28.64
N ASP A 427 -56.35 -12.87 29.87
CA ASP A 427 -55.87 -13.54 31.09
C ASP A 427 -54.89 -14.74 31.04
N ALA A 428 -53.99 -14.99 31.98
CA ALA A 428 -53.33 -14.28 33.08
C ALA A 428 -52.35 -15.30 33.71
N SER A 429 -51.30 -14.79 34.36
CA SER A 429 -50.63 -15.34 35.57
C SER A 429 -49.11 -15.59 35.50
N THR A 430 -48.40 -14.62 36.11
CA THR A 430 -47.37 -14.75 37.16
C THR A 430 -46.10 -15.57 36.89
N SER A 431 -44.93 -14.89 36.82
CA SER A 431 -44.06 -14.60 37.98
C SER A 431 -42.62 -14.26 37.54
N THR A 432 -42.16 -13.04 37.81
CA THR A 432 -40.75 -12.65 38.03
C THR A 432 -40.43 -12.81 39.54
N PRO A 433 -39.21 -12.59 40.07
CA PRO A 433 -38.01 -11.96 39.48
C PRO A 433 -36.66 -12.66 39.84
N GLU A 434 -35.54 -12.17 39.30
CA GLU A 434 -34.46 -11.53 40.09
C GLU A 434 -33.18 -11.29 39.26
N CYS A 435 -32.79 -10.02 39.21
CA CYS A 435 -31.40 -9.58 39.00
C CYS A 435 -30.77 -9.38 40.38
N SER A 436 -29.50 -9.76 40.54
CA SER A 436 -28.66 -9.29 41.65
C SER A 436 -27.23 -9.05 41.15
N PHE A 437 -26.83 -7.78 41.33
CA PHE A 437 -25.51 -7.18 41.56
C PHE A 437 -24.22 -7.78 40.97
#